data_AF-A0A1F9DL27-F1
#
_entry.id   AF-A0A1F9DL27-F1
#
_cell.length_a   1.000
_cell.length_b   1.000
_cell.length_c   1.000
_cell.angle_alpha   90.00
_cell.angle_beta   90.00
_cell.angle_gamma   90.00
#
_symmetry.space_group_name_H-M   'P 1'
#
loop_
_entity.id
_entity.type
_entity.pdbx_description
1 polymer ?
#
loop_
_entity_poly.entity_id
_entity_poly.type
_entity_poly.pdbx_seq_one_letter_code
_entity_poly.pdbx_strand_id
1 'polypeptide(L)'
;MDLKTVDGEPVFTVNGTSILSANTYTLIEFVDSLREAGAGALRISPQYRHTGKIVEVFRARMSGAIGDKEALSELKAVTEGGFSNGWYLGGAGKDYLERELQGR
;
A
#
# COMPACT_ATOMS: atom_id res chain seq x y z
N MET A 1 -5.39 -17.91 4.52
CA MET A 1 -6.85 -18.20 4.42
C MET A 1 -7.57 -16.92 4.66
N ASP A 2 -8.49 -16.52 3.79
CA ASP A 2 -9.18 -15.24 3.93
C ASP A 2 -10.41 -15.38 4.83
N LEU A 3 -10.51 -14.47 5.78
CA LEU A 3 -11.68 -14.24 6.60
C LEU A 3 -12.54 -13.19 5.92
N LYS A 4 -13.83 -13.46 5.84
CA LYS A 4 -14.82 -12.64 5.14
C LYS A 4 -15.80 -12.01 6.12
N THR A 5 -16.36 -10.87 5.74
CA THR A 5 -17.55 -10.32 6.40
C THR A 5 -18.75 -11.23 6.19
N VAL A 6 -19.87 -10.95 6.88
CA VAL A 6 -21.15 -11.64 6.65
C VAL A 6 -21.59 -11.51 5.18
N ASP A 7 -21.28 -10.37 4.56
CA ASP A 7 -21.59 -10.09 3.15
C ASP A 7 -20.58 -10.71 2.17
N GLY A 8 -19.60 -11.48 2.67
CA GLY A 8 -18.64 -12.22 1.84
C GLY A 8 -17.38 -11.46 1.43
N GLU A 9 -17.22 -10.22 1.87
CA GLU A 9 -16.08 -9.37 1.52
C GLU A 9 -14.82 -9.74 2.33
N PRO A 10 -13.64 -9.89 1.69
CA PRO A 10 -12.40 -10.15 2.40
C PRO A 10 -12.05 -9.02 3.38
N VAL A 11 -11.82 -9.37 4.65
CA VAL A 11 -11.45 -8.38 5.69
C VAL A 11 -10.08 -8.68 6.29
N PHE A 12 -9.77 -9.95 6.54
CA PHE A 12 -8.49 -10.37 7.09
C PHE A 12 -7.96 -11.61 6.37
N THR A 13 -6.67 -11.89 6.50
CA THR A 13 -6.07 -13.16 6.12
C THR A 13 -5.31 -13.77 7.29
N VAL A 14 -5.32 -15.10 7.38
CA VAL A 14 -4.61 -15.88 8.39
C VAL A 14 -3.41 -16.58 7.75
N ASN A 15 -2.21 -16.30 8.25
CA ASN A 15 -0.94 -16.90 7.80
C ASN A 15 -0.46 -18.05 8.72
N GLY A 16 -1.39 -18.72 9.40
CA GLY A 16 -1.13 -19.78 10.38
C GLY A 16 -1.28 -19.28 11.81
N THR A 17 -0.38 -18.41 12.28
CA THR A 17 -0.38 -17.93 13.67
C THR A 17 -0.91 -16.51 13.86
N SER A 18 -0.99 -15.72 12.79
CA SER A 18 -1.35 -14.29 12.87
C SER A 18 -2.55 -13.96 11.98
N ILE A 19 -3.31 -12.96 12.42
CA ILE A 19 -4.34 -12.29 11.63
C ILE A 19 -3.72 -11.03 11.02
N LEU A 20 -3.86 -10.88 9.71
CA LEU A 20 -3.36 -9.76 8.93
C LEU A 20 -4.53 -9.13 8.15
N SER A 21 -4.39 -7.89 7.69
CA SER A 21 -5.34 -7.30 6.74
C SER A 21 -5.43 -8.15 5.47
N ALA A 22 -6.63 -8.25 4.89
CA ALA A 22 -6.80 -8.94 3.60
C ALA A 22 -6.07 -8.22 2.45
N ASN A 23 -6.00 -6.89 2.52
CA ASN A 23 -5.29 -6.06 1.54
C ASN A 23 -3.97 -5.54 2.10
N THR A 24 -3.02 -5.31 1.20
CA THR A 24 -1.74 -4.70 1.52
C THR A 24 -1.91 -3.19 1.68
N TYR A 25 -1.50 -2.65 2.82
CA TYR A 25 -1.49 -1.21 3.03
C TYR A 25 -0.29 -0.55 2.32
N THR A 26 -0.54 0.43 1.45
CA THR A 26 0.54 1.14 0.75
C THR A 26 0.24 2.62 0.56
N LEU A 27 1.29 3.44 0.62
CA LEU A 27 1.27 4.88 0.37
C LEU A 27 2.34 5.28 -0.68
N ILE A 28 2.68 4.38 -1.60
CA ILE A 28 3.70 4.61 -2.65
C ILE A 28 3.45 5.89 -3.47
N GLU A 29 2.18 6.23 -3.72
CA GLU A 29 1.78 7.42 -4.48
C GLU A 29 1.99 8.71 -3.68
N PHE A 30 2.01 8.62 -2.34
CA PHE A 30 2.05 9.74 -1.41
C PHE A 30 3.45 10.04 -0.87
N VAL A 31 4.50 9.46 -1.45
CA VAL A 31 5.88 9.64 -1.00
C VAL A 31 6.27 11.12 -0.89
N ASP A 32 5.83 11.96 -1.82
CA ASP A 32 6.13 13.40 -1.77
C ASP A 32 5.34 14.11 -0.66
N SER A 33 4.05 13.80 -0.50
CA SER A 33 3.24 14.34 0.60
C SER A 33 3.75 13.93 1.98
N LEU A 34 4.22 12.68 2.12
CA LEU A 34 4.85 12.19 3.35
C LEU A 34 6.17 12.93 3.62
N ARG A 35 6.96 13.21 2.58
CA ARG A 35 8.18 14.00 2.70
C ARG A 35 7.88 15.45 3.12
N GLU A 36 6.88 16.08 2.50
CA GLU A 36 6.40 17.42 2.88
C GLU A 36 5.91 17.47 4.34
N ALA A 37 5.28 16.39 4.82
CA ALA A 37 4.85 16.25 6.22
C ALA A 37 6.00 15.98 7.21
N GLY A 38 7.25 15.88 6.74
CA GLY A 38 8.43 15.70 7.59
C GLY A 38 8.87 14.26 7.81
N ALA A 39 8.34 13.28 7.06
CA ALA A 39 8.79 11.90 7.15
C ALA A 39 10.25 11.75 6.63
N GLY A 40 11.18 11.41 7.53
CA GLY A 40 12.58 11.17 7.19
C GLY A 40 12.88 9.75 6.68
N ALA A 41 11.97 8.80 6.91
CA ALA A 41 12.10 7.42 6.47
C ALA A 41 10.74 6.78 6.23
N LEU A 42 10.69 5.84 5.29
CA LEU A 42 9.54 4.97 5.06
C LEU A 42 9.91 3.56 5.49
N ARG A 43 9.03 2.93 6.27
CA ARG A 43 9.20 1.54 6.71
C ARG A 43 8.36 0.62 5.83
N ILE A 44 8.98 -0.43 5.32
CA ILE A 44 8.32 -1.50 4.58
C ILE A 44 8.27 -2.73 5.50
N SER A 45 7.07 -3.24 5.75
CA SER A 45 6.92 -4.55 6.39
C SER A 45 7.27 -5.64 5.38
N PRO A 46 8.15 -6.61 5.70
CA PRO A 46 8.47 -7.70 4.80
C PRO A 46 7.21 -8.46 4.37
N GLN A 47 7.05 -8.63 3.06
CA GLN A 47 6.04 -9.49 2.48
C GLN A 47 6.61 -10.90 2.26
N TYR A 48 5.72 -11.89 2.24
CA TYR A 48 6.10 -13.29 2.04
C TYR A 48 6.86 -13.50 0.72
N ARG A 49 6.51 -12.73 -0.33
CA ARG A 49 7.17 -12.78 -1.64
C ARG A 49 7.59 -11.39 -2.08
N HIS A 50 8.57 -11.34 -2.98
CA HIS A 50 8.97 -10.14 -3.71
C HIS A 50 9.40 -8.91 -2.86
N THR A 51 9.68 -9.06 -1.56
CA THR A 51 10.10 -7.95 -0.69
C THR A 51 11.28 -7.15 -1.26
N GLY A 52 12.28 -7.81 -1.84
CA GLY A 52 13.41 -7.12 -2.49
C GLY A 52 12.96 -6.18 -3.59
N LYS A 53 12.10 -6.66 -4.51
CA LYS A 53 11.56 -5.85 -5.60
C LYS A 53 10.65 -4.72 -5.09
N ILE A 54 9.86 -4.97 -4.05
CA ILE A 54 9.05 -3.92 -3.40
C ILE A 54 9.95 -2.80 -2.87
N VAL A 55 11.05 -3.14 -2.19
CA VAL A 55 12.03 -2.16 -1.68
C VAL A 55 12.66 -1.36 -2.84
N GLU A 56 12.98 -2.00 -3.96
CA GLU A 56 13.50 -1.32 -5.15
C GLU A 56 12.52 -0.30 -5.72
N VAL A 57 11.23 -0.66 -5.84
CA VAL A 57 10.19 0.26 -6.32
C VAL A 57 10.04 1.47 -5.40
N PHE A 58 9.99 1.26 -4.09
CA PHE A 58 9.98 2.37 -3.12
C PHE A 58 11.22 3.24 -3.23
N ARG A 59 12.41 2.65 -3.40
CA ARG A 59 13.66 3.40 -3.57
C ARG A 59 13.64 4.24 -4.85
N ALA A 60 13.22 3.68 -5.97
CA ALA A 60 13.11 4.39 -7.25
C ALA A 60 12.11 5.56 -7.15
N ARG A 61 10.97 5.34 -6.48
CA ARG A 61 9.97 6.39 -6.23
C ARG A 61 10.49 7.49 -5.31
N MET A 62 11.23 7.13 -4.26
CA MET A 62 11.83 8.08 -3.31
C MET A 62 12.94 8.92 -3.93
N SER A 63 13.69 8.38 -4.90
CA SER A 63 14.72 9.12 -5.64
C SER A 63 14.17 9.95 -6.80
N GLY A 64 12.86 9.83 -7.10
CA GLY A 64 12.24 10.48 -8.26
C GLY A 64 12.61 9.86 -9.60
N ALA A 65 13.13 8.63 -9.60
CA ALA A 65 13.47 7.91 -10.85
C ALA A 65 12.21 7.45 -11.60
N ILE A 66 11.13 7.18 -10.87
CA ILE A 66 9.80 6.82 -11.41
C ILE A 66 8.71 7.65 -10.75
N GLY A 67 7.62 7.86 -11.47
CA GLY A 67 6.44 8.58 -10.99
C GLY A 67 5.57 7.77 -10.01
N ASP A 68 4.56 8.40 -9.43
CA ASP A 68 3.57 7.77 -8.54
C ASP A 68 2.78 6.64 -9.24
N LYS A 69 2.25 6.90 -10.44
CA LYS A 69 1.45 5.93 -11.20
C LYS A 69 2.28 4.73 -11.65
N GLU A 70 3.52 4.97 -12.07
CA GLU A 70 4.46 3.91 -12.48
C GLU A 70 4.84 3.04 -11.28
N ALA A 71 5.21 3.66 -10.15
CA ALA A 71 5.53 2.94 -8.93
C ALA A 71 4.35 2.09 -8.42
N LEU A 72 3.11 2.62 -8.49
CA LEU A 72 1.92 1.84 -8.15
C LEU A 72 1.74 0.65 -9.10
N SER A 73 1.91 0.86 -10.40
CA SER A 73 1.81 -0.20 -11.41
C SER A 73 2.82 -1.32 -11.15
N GLU A 74 4.08 -0.98 -10.87
CA GLU A 74 5.12 -1.96 -10.51
C GLU A 74 4.79 -2.71 -9.22
N LEU A 75 4.26 -2.04 -8.20
CA LEU A 75 3.83 -2.71 -6.97
C LEU A 75 2.66 -3.67 -7.22
N LYS A 76 1.68 -3.29 -8.05
CA LYS A 76 0.55 -4.17 -8.42
C LYS A 76 1.03 -5.45 -9.11
N ALA A 77 2.11 -5.38 -9.90
CA ALA A 77 2.64 -6.54 -10.61
C ALA A 77 3.30 -7.59 -9.69
N VAL A 78 3.67 -7.22 -8.46
CA VAL A 78 4.44 -8.08 -7.55
C VAL A 78 3.77 -8.32 -6.20
N THR A 79 2.67 -7.62 -5.91
CA THR A 79 1.86 -7.82 -4.70
C THR A 79 0.73 -8.78 -5.00
N GLU A 80 0.57 -9.80 -4.15
CA GLU A 80 -0.60 -10.66 -4.18
C GLU A 80 -1.78 -9.95 -3.47
N GLY A 81 -2.94 -9.89 -4.13
CA GLY A 81 -4.15 -9.28 -3.57
C GLY A 81 -4.30 -7.78 -3.84
N GLY A 82 -5.21 -7.14 -3.11
CA GLY A 82 -5.54 -5.73 -3.27
C GLY A 82 -4.67 -4.80 -2.42
N PHE A 83 -4.85 -3.50 -2.66
CA PHE A 83 -4.28 -2.46 -1.81
C PHE A 83 -5.35 -1.77 -0.96
N SER A 84 -4.89 -1.11 0.10
CA SER A 84 -5.72 -0.24 0.93
C SER A 84 -4.92 0.98 1.38
N ASN A 85 -5.57 2.15 1.46
CA ASN A 85 -4.98 3.39 1.94
C ASN A 85 -6.01 4.32 2.62
N GLY A 86 -7.28 3.89 2.72
CA GLY A 86 -8.40 4.79 3.05
C GLY A 86 -8.24 5.51 4.38
N TRP A 87 -7.62 4.89 5.39
CA TRP A 87 -7.38 5.53 6.69
C TRP A 87 -6.54 6.80 6.58
N TYR A 88 -5.49 6.80 5.73
CA TYR A 88 -4.65 7.99 5.51
C TYR A 88 -5.42 9.12 4.84
N LEU A 89 -6.40 8.78 4.01
CA LEU A 89 -7.26 9.73 3.29
C LEU A 89 -8.55 10.08 4.06
N GLY A 90 -8.68 9.64 5.31
CA GLY A 90 -9.85 9.92 6.16
C GLY A 90 -11.08 9.05 5.88
N GLY A 91 -10.96 8.04 5.01
CA GLY A 91 -12.00 7.04 4.74
C GLY A 91 -11.81 5.73 5.52
N ALA A 92 -12.56 4.69 5.15
CA ALA A 92 -12.45 3.40 5.81
C ALA A 92 -11.11 2.72 5.48
N GLY A 93 -10.44 2.18 6.49
CA GLY A 93 -9.07 1.65 6.35
C GLY A 93 -8.90 0.48 5.37
N LYS A 94 -9.98 -0.26 5.09
CA LYS A 94 -9.99 -1.38 4.13
C LYS A 94 -10.03 -0.92 2.67
N ASP A 95 -10.46 0.32 2.43
CA ASP A 95 -10.70 0.83 1.09
C ASP A 95 -9.38 1.32 0.46
N TYR A 96 -9.35 1.25 -0.87
CA TYR A 96 -8.37 1.97 -1.67
C TYR A 96 -9.07 3.18 -2.27
N LEU A 97 -8.66 4.36 -1.84
CA LEU A 97 -9.14 5.63 -2.35
C LEU A 97 -8.07 6.19 -3.28
N GLU A 98 -8.47 6.50 -4.51
CA GLU A 98 -7.60 7.23 -5.42
C GLU A 98 -7.35 8.63 -4.84
N ARG A 99 -6.14 9.14 -5.06
CA ARG A 99 -5.84 10.52 -4.71
C ARG A 99 -6.75 11.41 -5.55
N GLU A 100 -7.79 11.97 -4.95
CA GLU A 100 -8.47 13.11 -5.58
C GLU A 100 -7.40 14.18 -5.78
N LEU A 101 -7.25 14.62 -7.03
CA LEU A 101 -6.47 15.80 -7.37
C LEU A 101 -7.19 17.00 -6.73
N GLN A 102 -7.06 17.17 -5.42
CA GLN A 102 -7.40 18.43 -4.79
C GLN A 102 -6.39 19.44 -5.31
N GLY A 103 -6.83 20.15 -6.36
CA GLY A 103 -6.24 21.40 -6.79
C GLY A 103 -6.08 22.29 -5.56
N ARG A 104 -4.81 22.58 -5.25
CA ARG A 104 -4.46 23.77 -4.48
C ARG A 104 -4.82 25.00 -5.30
#